data_AF-A0A966PIY6-F1
#
_entry.id   AF-A0A966PIY6-F1
#
_cell.length_a   1.000
_cell.length_b   1.000
_cell.length_c   1.000
_cell.angle_alpha   90.00
_cell.angle_beta   90.00
_cell.angle_gamma   90.00
#
_symmetry.space_group_name_H-M   'P 1'
#
loop_
_entity.id
_entity.type
_entity.pdbx_description
1 polymer ?
#
loop_
_entity_poly.entity_id
_entity_poly.type
_entity_poly.pdbx_seq_one_letter_code
_entity_poly.pdbx_strand_id
1 'polypeptide(L)'
;MLDHVFSDAISALRDAFSNAFLERQAFDEHFNSDVLLGDLVWETSYGLPGEGRPPRVVAHITLTWPSWSQAIYRSWYTDEIFHEAPEIEMEIVFRVQRLAVQP
;
A
#
# COMPACT_ATOMS: atom_id res chain seq x y z
N MET A 1 -7.07 -3.59 -18.21
CA MET A 1 -5.60 -3.45 -18.37
C MET A 1 -5.07 -2.14 -17.79
N LEU A 2 -5.89 -1.38 -17.05
CA LEU A 2 -5.45 -0.25 -16.21
C LEU A 2 -5.13 -0.67 -14.78
N ASP A 3 -5.63 -1.86 -14.41
CA ASP A 3 -5.54 -2.46 -13.09
C ASP A 3 -4.11 -2.95 -12.76
N HIS A 4 -3.22 -3.05 -13.75
CA HIS A 4 -1.88 -3.59 -13.55
C HIS A 4 -0.96 -2.65 -12.78
N VAL A 5 -0.90 -1.34 -13.08
CA VAL A 5 0.11 -0.47 -12.42
C VAL A 5 -0.08 -0.41 -10.91
N PHE A 6 -1.32 -0.32 -10.43
CA PHE A 6 -1.57 -0.33 -8.99
C PHE A 6 -1.33 -1.71 -8.37
N SER A 7 -1.74 -2.78 -9.05
CA SER A 7 -1.43 -4.16 -8.61
C SER A 7 0.08 -4.45 -8.62
N ASP A 8 0.83 -3.87 -9.54
CA ASP A 8 2.28 -4.00 -9.68
C ASP A 8 2.98 -3.23 -8.57
N ALA A 9 2.50 -2.02 -8.23
CA ALA A 9 2.96 -1.26 -7.08
C ALA A 9 2.72 -2.04 -5.76
N ILE A 10 1.53 -2.62 -5.59
CA ILE A 10 1.22 -3.50 -4.44
C ILE A 10 2.17 -4.70 -4.41
N SER A 11 2.42 -5.34 -5.57
CA SER A 11 3.30 -6.51 -5.66
C SER A 11 4.75 -6.15 -5.36
N ALA A 12 5.27 -5.05 -5.90
CA ALA A 12 6.62 -4.56 -5.62
C ALA A 12 6.82 -4.24 -4.14
N LEU A 13 5.81 -3.64 -3.49
CA LEU A 13 5.84 -3.39 -2.05
C LEU A 13 5.89 -4.71 -1.26
N ARG A 14 5.04 -5.68 -1.60
CA ARG A 14 5.01 -7.00 -0.96
C ARG A 14 6.35 -7.70 -1.08
N ASP A 15 6.96 -7.67 -2.25
CA ASP A 15 8.27 -8.27 -2.49
C ASP A 15 9.35 -7.58 -1.66
N ALA A 16 9.35 -6.24 -1.61
CA ALA A 16 10.27 -5.47 -0.79
C ALA A 16 10.17 -5.84 0.70
N PHE A 17 8.95 -5.98 1.23
CA PHE A 17 8.74 -6.35 2.63
C PHE A 17 9.06 -7.82 2.93
N SER A 18 8.74 -8.72 2.01
CA SER A 18 9.14 -10.12 2.12
C SER A 18 10.67 -10.26 2.13
N ASN A 19 11.37 -9.51 1.27
CA ASN A 19 12.84 -9.47 1.24
C ASN A 19 13.45 -8.85 2.51
N ALA A 20 12.70 -7.99 3.20
CA ALA A 20 13.06 -7.44 4.50
C ALA A 20 12.69 -8.36 5.69
N PHE A 21 12.26 -9.61 5.42
CA PHE A 21 11.84 -10.58 6.43
C PHE A 21 10.65 -10.12 7.30
N LEU A 22 9.78 -9.26 6.78
CA LEU A 22 8.56 -8.86 7.47
C LEU A 22 7.43 -9.85 7.19
N GLU A 23 6.66 -10.17 8.22
CA GLU A 23 5.48 -11.02 8.12
C GLU A 23 4.21 -10.17 8.01
N ARG A 24 3.42 -10.43 6.97
CA ARG A 24 2.09 -9.84 6.82
C ARG A 24 1.20 -10.33 7.97
N GLN A 25 0.56 -9.39 8.65
CA GLN A 25 -0.36 -9.70 9.74
C GLN A 25 -1.68 -10.26 9.17
N ALA A 26 -2.16 -11.36 9.72
CA ALA A 26 -3.37 -12.02 9.22
C ALA A 26 -4.62 -11.14 9.43
N PHE A 27 -5.51 -11.08 8.43
CA PHE A 27 -6.83 -10.42 8.42
C PHE A 27 -6.88 -8.88 8.23
N ASP A 28 -5.75 -8.22 7.96
CA ASP A 28 -5.70 -6.76 7.80
C ASP A 28 -5.66 -6.27 6.34
N GLU A 29 -5.72 -7.17 5.35
CA GLU A 29 -5.67 -6.73 3.95
C GLU A 29 -7.05 -6.33 3.44
N HIS A 30 -7.16 -5.08 3.02
CA HIS A 30 -8.36 -4.54 2.40
C HIS A 30 -8.03 -3.92 1.05
N PHE A 31 -8.89 -4.18 0.07
CA PHE A 31 -8.90 -3.48 -1.19
C PHE A 31 -10.28 -2.86 -1.36
N ASN A 32 -10.33 -1.53 -1.49
CA ASN A 32 -11.55 -0.77 -1.64
C ASN A 32 -11.50 0.05 -2.93
N SER A 33 -12.63 0.11 -3.62
CA SER A 33 -12.86 1.03 -4.73
C SER A 33 -14.01 1.94 -4.32
N ASP A 34 -13.73 3.23 -4.23
CA ASP A 34 -14.76 4.22 -3.93
C ASP A 34 -15.73 4.32 -5.12
N VAL A 35 -17.01 4.02 -4.87
CA VAL A 35 -18.04 4.00 -5.92
C VAL A 35 -18.37 5.40 -6.45
N LEU A 36 -18.21 6.45 -5.62
CA LEU A 36 -18.56 7.82 -5.96
C LEU A 36 -17.38 8.58 -6.58
N LEU A 37 -16.20 8.44 -5.98
CA LEU A 37 -14.99 9.16 -6.39
C LEU A 37 -14.13 8.34 -7.35
N GLY A 38 -14.25 7.02 -7.36
CA GLY A 38 -13.45 6.14 -8.22
C GLY A 38 -12.02 5.90 -7.71
N ASP A 39 -11.68 6.39 -6.53
CA ASP A 39 -10.37 6.18 -5.91
C ASP A 39 -10.18 4.70 -5.55
N LEU A 40 -8.97 4.20 -5.74
CA LEU A 40 -8.58 2.85 -5.32
C LEU A 40 -7.72 2.94 -4.07
N VAL A 41 -8.08 2.19 -3.04
CA VAL A 41 -7.35 2.15 -1.78
C VAL A 41 -7.00 0.70 -1.47
N TRP A 42 -5.74 0.45 -1.13
CA TRP A 42 -5.27 -0.83 -0.65
C TRP A 42 -4.58 -0.65 0.69
N GLU A 43 -4.96 -1.47 1.67
CA GLU A 43 -4.47 -1.38 3.04
C GLU A 43 -3.94 -2.73 3.48
N THR A 44 -2.88 -2.72 4.28
CA THR A 44 -2.29 -3.92 4.87
C THR A 44 -1.48 -3.61 6.13
N SER A 45 -1.08 -4.65 6.86
CA SER A 45 -0.20 -4.54 8.01
C SER A 45 0.95 -5.55 7.91
N TYR A 46 2.16 -5.11 8.24
CA TYR A 46 3.36 -5.95 8.33
C TYR A 46 4.01 -5.81 9.70
N GLY A 47 4.58 -6.90 10.21
CA GLY A 47 5.27 -6.94 11.50
C GLY A 47 6.53 -7.79 11.43
N LEU A 48 7.28 -7.83 12.53
CA LEU A 48 8.40 -8.75 12.66
C LEU A 48 7.90 -10.19 12.87
N PRO A 49 8.69 -11.20 12.46
CA PRO A 49 8.31 -12.60 12.64
C PRO A 49 8.23 -12.97 14.12
N GLY A 50 7.23 -13.76 14.48
CA GLY A 50 7.04 -14.22 15.86
C GLY A 50 6.57 -13.13 16.85
N GLU A 51 6.17 -11.96 16.34
CA GLU A 51 5.50 -10.93 17.13
C GLU A 51 4.24 -11.51 17.78
N GLY A 52 4.09 -11.29 19.09
CA GLY A 52 2.94 -11.75 19.85
C GLY A 52 1.64 -11.03 19.44
N ARG A 53 0.53 -11.31 20.14
CA ARG A 53 -0.73 -10.57 19.94
C ARG A 53 -1.04 -9.71 21.17
N PRO A 54 -1.18 -8.37 21.02
CA PRO A 54 -0.90 -7.56 19.82
C PRO A 54 0.62 -7.46 19.51
N PRO A 55 0.99 -7.23 18.24
CA PRO A 55 2.39 -7.15 17.81
C PRO A 55 3.10 -5.96 18.43
N ARG A 56 4.35 -6.15 18.88
CA ARG A 56 5.12 -5.09 19.52
C ARG A 56 5.59 -4.03 18.53
N VAL A 57 5.98 -4.45 17.34
CA VAL A 57 6.36 -3.61 16.20
C VAL A 57 5.45 -3.95 15.03
N VAL A 58 4.75 -2.96 14.48
CA VAL A 58 3.90 -3.13 13.31
C VAL A 58 3.94 -1.89 12.44
N ALA A 59 3.94 -2.07 11.12
CA ALA A 59 3.71 -1.03 10.14
C ALA A 59 2.34 -1.26 9.50
N HIS A 60 1.49 -0.24 9.53
CA HIS A 60 0.27 -0.20 8.72
C HIS A 60 0.59 0.58 7.44
N ILE A 61 0.15 0.07 6.31
CA ILE A 61 0.45 0.63 5.00
C ILE A 61 -0.84 0.86 4.26
N THR A 62 -0.96 2.05 3.68
CA THR A 62 -2.07 2.44 2.83
C THR A 62 -1.50 2.94 1.51
N LEU A 63 -1.94 2.31 0.41
CA LEU A 63 -1.73 2.81 -0.94
C LEU A 63 -3.04 3.38 -1.46
N THR A 64 -3.01 4.62 -1.94
CA THR A 64 -4.15 5.28 -2.56
C THR A 64 -3.78 5.65 -3.99
N TRP A 65 -4.62 5.26 -4.95
CA TRP A 65 -4.54 5.74 -6.32
C TRP A 65 -5.76 6.61 -6.64
N PRO A 66 -5.61 7.93 -6.54
CA PRO A 66 -6.71 8.85 -6.78
C PRO A 66 -7.22 8.77 -8.22
N SER A 67 -8.52 8.96 -8.39
CA SER A 67 -9.20 9.00 -9.68
C SER A 67 -8.62 10.02 -10.65
N TRP A 68 -8.15 11.18 -10.17
CA TRP A 68 -7.47 12.16 -11.01
C TRP A 68 -6.14 11.62 -11.57
N SER A 69 -5.35 10.93 -10.75
CA SER A 69 -4.10 10.31 -11.19
C SER A 69 -4.37 9.16 -12.15
N GLN A 70 -5.41 8.36 -11.90
CA GLN A 70 -5.86 7.33 -12.82
C GLN A 70 -6.22 7.93 -14.19
N ALA A 71 -6.89 9.09 -14.23
CA ALA A 71 -7.24 9.78 -15.46
C ALA A 71 -6.00 10.30 -16.21
N ILE A 72 -5.03 10.88 -15.50
CA ILE A 72 -3.75 11.31 -16.08
C ILE A 72 -3.00 10.12 -16.68
N TYR A 73 -2.89 9.02 -15.93
CA TYR A 73 -2.22 7.81 -16.41
C TYR A 73 -2.90 7.26 -17.67
N ARG A 74 -4.24 7.25 -17.73
CA ARG A 74 -5.02 6.82 -18.91
C ARG A 74 -4.73 7.68 -20.14
N SER A 75 -4.74 9.01 -19.96
CA SER A 75 -4.47 9.95 -21.04
C SER A 75 -3.04 9.80 -21.55
N TRP A 76 -2.06 9.68 -20.65
CA TRP A 76 -0.68 9.42 -21.05
C TRP A 76 -0.53 8.09 -21.80
N TYR A 77 -1.13 7.00 -21.30
CA TYR A 77 -1.00 5.69 -21.92
C TYR A 77 -1.68 5.59 -23.29
N THR A 78 -2.80 6.31 -23.49
CA THR A 78 -3.61 6.20 -24.71
C THR A 78 -3.22 7.23 -25.75
N ASP A 79 -3.02 8.47 -25.32
CA ASP A 79 -2.84 9.63 -26.21
C ASP A 79 -1.38 10.13 -26.22
N GLU A 80 -0.49 9.52 -25.42
CA GLU A 80 0.91 9.94 -25.22
C GLU A 80 1.08 11.38 -24.71
N ILE A 81 0.00 11.96 -24.19
CA ILE A 81 -0.01 13.33 -23.67
C ILE A 81 0.46 13.32 -22.22
N PHE A 82 1.72 13.72 -22.01
CA PHE A 82 2.31 13.85 -20.68
C PHE A 82 2.29 15.31 -20.22
N HIS A 83 1.26 15.69 -19.46
CA HIS A 83 1.15 17.02 -18.86
C HIS A 83 1.67 17.06 -17.42
N GLU A 84 1.35 16.02 -16.65
CA GLU A 84 1.70 15.85 -15.25
C GLU A 84 1.94 14.36 -14.98
N ALA A 85 2.79 14.06 -14.00
CA ALA A 85 3.08 12.68 -13.64
C ALA A 85 1.90 12.10 -12.83
N PRO A 86 1.39 10.90 -13.17
CA PRO A 86 0.45 10.22 -12.30
C PRO A 86 1.16 9.76 -11.02
N GLU A 87 0.45 9.80 -9.90
CA GLU A 87 0.97 9.49 -8.57
C GLU A 87 0.15 8.38 -7.89
N ILE A 88 0.85 7.49 -7.19
CA ILE A 88 0.25 6.58 -6.21
C ILE A 88 0.74 7.06 -4.85
N GLU A 89 -0.19 7.46 -4.00
CA GLU A 89 0.11 7.92 -2.64
C GLU A 89 0.38 6.71 -1.75
N MET A 90 1.47 6.77 -0.98
CA MET A 90 1.86 5.73 -0.04
C MET A 90 2.00 6.32 1.36
N GLU A 91 1.20 5.81 2.29
CA GLU A 91 1.32 6.10 3.71
C GLU A 91 1.84 4.86 4.45
N ILE A 92 2.81 5.05 5.35
CA ILE A 92 3.31 4.01 6.24
C ILE A 92 3.25 4.53 7.68
N VAL A 93 2.34 3.97 8.47
CA VAL A 93 2.20 4.26 9.90
C VAL A 93 2.93 3.21 10.71
N PHE A 94 4.10 3.57 11.23
CA PHE A 94 4.90 2.70 12.09
C PHE A 94 4.49 2.84 13.56
N ARG A 95 4.17 1.72 14.20
CA ARG A 95 3.78 1.65 15.62
C ARG A 95 4.72 0.73 16.37
N VAL A 96 5.25 1.26 17.47
CA VAL A 96 6.07 0.50 18.44
C VAL A 96 5.45 0.66 19.82
N GLN A 97 5.32 -0.44 20.54
CA GLN A 97 4.80 -0.46 21.90
C GLN A 97 5.69 -1.26 22.86
N ARG A 98 5.33 -1.24 24.16
CA ARG A 98 6.04 -1.95 25.24
C ARG A 98 7.54 -1.59 25.32
N LEU A 99 7.85 -0.31 25.12
CA LEU A 99 9.23 0.21 25.10
C LEU A 99 9.99 0.03 26.42
N ALA A 100 9.30 -0.26 27.52
CA ALA A 100 9.89 -0.40 28.85
C ALA A 100 10.72 -1.68 29.06
N VAL A 101 10.58 -2.70 28.21
CA VAL A 101 11.29 -3.99 28.32
C VAL A 101 11.90 -4.31 26.96
N GLN A 102 13.09 -4.92 26.83
CA GLN A 102 13.59 -5.35 25.51
C GLN A 102 12.73 -6.48 24.90
N PRO A 103 12.63 -6.60 23.57
CA PRO A 103 11.89 -7.68 22.90
C PRO A 103 12.42 -9.05 23.26
#